data_AF-A0A533XW85-F1
#
_entry.id   AF-A0A533XW85-F1
#
_cell.length_a   1.000
_cell.length_b   1.000
_cell.length_c   1.000
_cell.angle_alpha   90.00
_cell.angle_beta   90.00
_cell.angle_gamma   90.00
#
_symmetry.space_group_name_H-M   'P 1'
#
loop_
_entity.id
_entity.type
_entity.pdbx_description
1 polymer ?
#
loop_
_entity_poly.entity_id
_entity_poly.type
_entity_poly.pdbx_seq_one_letter_code
_entity_poly.pdbx_strand_id
1 'polypeptide(L)'
;MDVLEMWKTVKRADLLQLYYYLRLTRTLEDRITALYRQGRIVGGVYTGNGMEAIAVGYASALERDDIIAPFHRDMGAFLIRGIAPGEVVAQYLGKRTGPTKGKDG
;
A
#
# COMPACT_ATOMS: atom_id res chain seq x y z
N MET A 1 -15.84 -18.48 19.52
CA MET A 1 -16.28 -17.80 18.29
C MET A 1 -15.63 -18.53 17.14
N ASP A 2 -16.40 -19.01 16.16
CA ASP A 2 -15.82 -19.71 15.00
C ASP A 2 -15.11 -18.68 14.10
N VAL A 3 -13.80 -18.84 13.93
CA VAL A 3 -12.96 -17.97 13.10
C VAL A 3 -13.42 -17.95 11.63
N LEU A 4 -14.09 -19.01 11.16
CA LEU A 4 -14.60 -19.09 9.79
C LEU A 4 -15.81 -18.18 9.54
N GLU A 5 -16.46 -17.71 10.60
CA GLU A 5 -17.66 -16.87 10.51
C GLU A 5 -17.46 -15.43 10.99
N MET A 6 -16.26 -15.10 11.44
CA MET A 6 -15.93 -13.77 11.96
C MET A 6 -16.14 -12.66 10.92
N TRP A 7 -15.94 -12.95 9.63
CA TRP A 7 -16.14 -11.97 8.57
C TRP A 7 -17.59 -11.47 8.47
N LYS A 8 -18.58 -12.24 8.96
CA LYS A 8 -20.00 -11.83 8.99
C LYS A 8 -20.26 -10.66 9.95
N THR A 9 -19.34 -10.36 10.87
CA THR A 9 -19.48 -9.23 11.80
C THR A 9 -18.94 -7.91 11.22
N VAL A 10 -18.18 -7.97 10.12
CA VAL A 10 -17.60 -6.80 9.47
C VAL A 10 -18.68 -6.09 8.67
N LYS A 11 -18.84 -4.77 8.84
CA LYS A 11 -19.89 -4.03 8.14
C LYS A 11 -19.56 -4.01 6.64
N ARG A 12 -20.60 -3.97 5.80
CA ARG A 12 -20.45 -3.86 4.33
C ARG A 12 -19.59 -2.67 3.92
N ALA A 13 -19.70 -1.53 4.62
CA ALA A 13 -18.89 -0.35 4.35
C ALA A 13 -17.39 -0.62 4.55
N ASP A 14 -17.04 -1.31 5.64
CA ASP A 14 -15.65 -1.68 5.95
C ASP A 14 -15.11 -2.67 4.92
N LEU A 15 -15.92 -3.66 4.49
CA LEU A 15 -15.56 -4.59 3.42
C LEU A 15 -15.27 -3.87 2.09
N LEU A 16 -16.08 -2.86 1.74
CA LEU A 16 -15.84 -2.05 0.53
C LEU A 16 -14.56 -1.23 0.64
N GLN A 17 -14.27 -0.68 1.82
CA GLN A 17 -13.04 0.07 2.07
C GLN A 17 -11.80 -0.83 1.96
N LEU A 18 -11.85 -2.02 2.56
CA LEU A 18 -10.80 -3.02 2.44
C LEU A 18 -10.59 -3.43 0.98
N TYR A 19 -11.67 -3.72 0.25
CA TYR A 19 -11.59 -4.07 -1.18
C TYR A 19 -10.97 -2.94 -2.02
N TYR A 20 -11.34 -1.68 -1.74
CA TYR A 20 -10.75 -0.52 -2.39
C TYR A 20 -9.22 -0.49 -2.20
N TYR A 21 -8.74 -0.62 -0.97
CA TYR A 21 -7.29 -0.60 -0.71
C TYR A 21 -6.55 -1.83 -1.25
N LEU A 22 -7.17 -3.02 -1.22
CA LEU A 22 -6.61 -4.21 -1.87
C LEU A 22 -6.39 -3.98 -3.38
N ARG A 23 -7.40 -3.45 -4.07
CA ARG A 23 -7.34 -3.16 -5.50
C ARG A 23 -6.40 -2.02 -5.83
N LEU A 24 -6.39 -0.97 -5.02
CA LEU A 24 -5.51 0.18 -5.18
C LEU A 24 -4.05 -0.25 -5.05
N THR A 25 -3.72 -1.02 -4.00
CA THR A 25 -2.37 -1.56 -3.75
C THR A 25 -1.89 -2.38 -4.94
N ARG A 26 -2.67 -3.40 -5.36
CA ARG A 26 -2.34 -4.23 -6.53
C ARG A 26 -2.09 -3.39 -7.78
N THR A 27 -3.00 -2.48 -8.08
CA THR A 27 -2.96 -1.68 -9.32
C THR A 27 -1.76 -0.73 -9.33
N LEU A 28 -1.45 -0.13 -8.17
CA LEU A 28 -0.31 0.76 -8.02
C LEU A 28 1.01 0.01 -8.17
N GLU A 29 1.14 -1.15 -7.54
CA GLU A 29 2.33 -2.00 -7.65
C GLU A 29 2.55 -2.54 -9.06
N ASP A 30 1.48 -2.93 -9.76
CA ASP A 30 1.54 -3.32 -11.17
C ASP A 30 2.05 -2.15 -12.03
N ARG A 31 1.60 -0.92 -11.74
CA ARG A 31 2.05 0.29 -12.44
C ARG A 31 3.52 0.61 -12.14
N ILE A 32 3.96 0.50 -10.89
CA ILE A 32 5.35 0.69 -10.48
C ILE A 32 6.24 -0.34 -11.19
N THR A 33 5.82 -1.60 -11.21
CA THR A 33 6.53 -2.68 -11.91
C THR A 33 6.65 -2.40 -13.41
N ALA A 34 5.60 -1.91 -14.04
CA ALA A 34 5.63 -1.53 -15.45
C ALA A 34 6.61 -0.37 -15.71
N LEU A 35 6.61 0.67 -14.88
CA LEU A 35 7.56 1.79 -14.98
C LEU A 35 9.00 1.35 -14.77
N TYR A 36 9.25 0.44 -13.83
CA TYR A 36 10.56 -0.15 -13.60
C TYR A 36 11.06 -0.93 -14.83
N ARG A 37 10.22 -1.79 -15.40
CA ARG A 37 10.54 -2.54 -16.63
C ARG A 37 10.79 -1.64 -17.85
N GLN A 38 10.25 -0.41 -17.85
CA GLN A 38 10.51 0.61 -18.86
C GLN A 38 11.80 1.41 -18.60
N GLY A 39 12.56 1.10 -17.54
CA GLY A 39 13.76 1.84 -17.14
C GLY A 39 13.45 3.25 -16.62
N ARG A 40 12.22 3.51 -16.17
CA ARG A 40 11.81 4.83 -15.65
C ARG A 40 12.13 5.02 -14.17
N ILE A 41 12.27 3.92 -13.44
CA ILE A 41 12.68 3.89 -12.03
C ILE A 41 14.10 3.35 -11.98
N VAL A 42 14.96 3.99 -11.19
CA VAL A 42 16.36 3.60 -10.97
C VAL A 42 16.46 3.02 -9.55
N GLY A 43 17.28 1.98 -9.36
CA GLY A 43 17.42 1.29 -8.07
C GLY A 43 16.55 0.04 -7.97
N GLY A 44 16.22 -0.37 -6.74
CA GLY A 44 15.44 -1.57 -6.46
C GLY A 44 13.93 -1.30 -6.41
N VAL A 45 13.14 -2.20 -7.00
CA VAL A 45 11.68 -2.22 -6.85
C VAL A 45 11.26 -3.55 -6.24
N TYR A 46 10.60 -3.47 -5.09
CA TYR A 46 10.09 -4.63 -4.37
C TYR A 46 8.60 -4.45 -4.16
N THR A 47 7.79 -5.30 -4.81
CA THR A 47 6.34 -5.26 -4.69
C THR A 47 5.82 -6.40 -3.83
N GLY A 48 4.69 -6.16 -3.17
CA GLY A 48 3.94 -7.12 -2.36
C GLY A 48 2.83 -7.84 -3.12
N ASN A 49 2.88 -7.91 -4.45
CA ASN A 49 1.83 -8.54 -5.27
C ASN A 49 1.44 -9.93 -4.72
N GLY A 50 0.17 -10.12 -4.38
CA GLY A 50 -0.37 -11.34 -3.77
C GLY A 50 -0.39 -11.36 -2.24
N MET A 51 0.22 -10.36 -1.60
CA MET A 51 0.27 -10.17 -0.14
C MET A 51 -0.46 -8.91 0.32
N GLU A 52 -1.33 -8.32 -0.52
CA GLU A 52 -1.99 -7.04 -0.21
C GLU A 52 -2.83 -7.11 1.07
N ALA A 53 -3.42 -8.27 1.34
CA ALA A 53 -4.26 -8.50 2.51
C ALA A 53 -3.50 -8.36 3.84
N ILE A 54 -2.17 -8.58 3.85
CA ILE A 54 -1.35 -8.41 5.04
C ILE A 54 -1.32 -6.93 5.42
N ALA A 55 -0.80 -6.09 4.51
CA ALA A 55 -0.66 -4.66 4.73
C ALA A 55 -2.01 -3.95 4.92
N VAL A 56 -2.99 -4.27 4.08
CA VAL A 56 -4.34 -3.68 4.19
C VAL A 56 -5.04 -4.13 5.47
N GLY A 57 -4.91 -5.40 5.83
CA GLY A 57 -5.55 -5.97 7.01
C GLY A 57 -5.07 -5.32 8.30
N TYR A 58 -3.76 -5.34 8.56
CA TYR A 58 -3.25 -4.76 9.80
C TYR A 58 -3.46 -3.24 9.83
N ALA A 59 -3.20 -2.53 8.73
CA ALA A 59 -3.29 -1.06 8.74
C ALA A 59 -4.73 -0.55 8.90
N SER A 60 -5.73 -1.33 8.48
CA SER A 60 -7.15 -0.99 8.66
C SER A 60 -7.69 -1.30 10.06
N ALA A 61 -6.99 -2.16 10.81
CA ALA A 61 -7.39 -2.55 12.17
C ALA A 61 -6.74 -1.69 13.26
N LEU A 62 -5.76 -0.87 12.91
CA LEU A 62 -5.04 0.01 13.82
C LEU A 62 -5.74 1.35 13.98
N GLU A 63 -5.58 1.94 15.16
CA GLU A 63 -6.04 3.29 15.44
C GLU A 63 -5.16 4.32 14.72
N ARG A 64 -5.70 5.53 14.54
CA ARG A 64 -5.01 6.60 13.82
C ARG A 64 -3.64 6.93 14.42
N ASP A 65 -3.50 6.87 15.74
CA ASP A 65 -2.28 7.29 16.43
C ASP A 65 -1.33 6.11 16.72
N ASP A 66 -1.69 4.89 16.31
CA ASP A 66 -0.81 3.73 16.41
C ASP A 66 0.40 3.87 15.49
N ILE A 67 1.58 3.53 16.02
CA ILE A 67 2.84 3.58 15.28
C ILE A 67 3.02 2.26 14.52
N ILE A 68 3.34 2.37 13.22
CA ILE A 68 3.71 1.24 12.38
C ILE A 68 5.11 1.41 11.81
N ALA A 69 5.78 0.30 11.56
CA ALA A 69 7.06 0.25 10.85
C ALA A 69 6.92 -0.67 9.62
N PRO A 70 6.28 -0.21 8.54
CA PRO A 70 6.03 -1.03 7.35
C PRO A 70 7.34 -1.42 6.68
N PHE A 71 7.40 -2.62 6.13
CA PHE A 71 8.55 -3.06 5.34
C PHE A 71 8.39 -2.70 3.86
N HIS A 72 9.41 -2.96 3.04
CA HIS A 72 9.44 -2.58 1.61
C HIS A 72 8.34 -3.22 0.74
N ARG A 73 7.51 -4.14 1.27
CA ARG A 73 6.38 -4.78 0.57
C ARG A 73 5.01 -4.40 1.11
N ASP A 74 4.95 -3.48 2.08
CA ASP A 74 3.71 -3.11 2.76
C ASP A 74 3.06 -1.86 2.16
N MET A 75 3.00 -1.78 0.83
CA MET A 75 2.48 -0.61 0.11
C MET A 75 1.09 -0.19 0.59
N GLY A 76 0.21 -1.16 0.86
CA GLY A 76 -1.15 -0.90 1.34
C GLY A 76 -1.21 -0.12 2.65
N ALA A 77 -0.23 -0.32 3.55
CA ALA A 77 -0.19 0.38 4.83
C ALA A 77 0.10 1.88 4.63
N PHE A 78 1.05 2.23 3.75
CA PHE A 78 1.32 3.64 3.41
C PHE A 78 0.08 4.36 2.85
N LEU A 79 -0.66 3.68 1.95
CA LEU A 79 -1.88 4.22 1.36
C LEU A 79 -2.96 4.48 2.41
N ILE A 80 -3.18 3.53 3.33
CA ILE A 80 -4.17 3.66 4.41
C ILE A 80 -3.77 4.75 5.39
N ARG A 81 -2.47 4.92 5.66
CA ARG A 81 -1.93 5.99 6.52
C ARG A 81 -1.87 7.36 5.84
N GLY A 82 -2.48 7.51 4.66
CA GLY A 82 -2.74 8.79 4.03
C GLY A 82 -1.71 9.24 3.00
N ILE A 83 -0.73 8.40 2.62
CA ILE A 83 0.15 8.71 1.49
C ILE A 83 -0.66 8.53 0.20
N ALA A 84 -0.78 9.59 -0.58
CA ALA A 84 -1.53 9.54 -1.83
C ALA A 84 -0.79 8.68 -2.87
N PRO A 85 -1.50 7.95 -3.76
CA PRO A 85 -0.86 7.16 -4.82
C PRO A 85 0.09 7.96 -5.70
N GLY A 86 -0.21 9.24 -5.95
CA GLY A 86 0.66 10.14 -6.70
C GLY A 86 1.98 10.44 -5.99
N GLU A 87 1.97 10.54 -4.66
CA GLU A 87 3.18 10.72 -3.84
C GLU A 87 4.06 9.47 -3.87
N VAL A 88 3.44 8.28 -3.85
CA VAL A 88 4.15 7.01 -4.03
C VAL A 88 4.83 6.96 -5.41
N VAL A 89 4.11 7.26 -6.49
CA VAL A 89 4.71 7.27 -7.83
C VAL A 89 5.83 8.32 -7.92
N ALA A 90 5.64 9.50 -7.32
CA ALA A 90 6.67 10.53 -7.25
C ALA A 90 7.91 10.06 -6.49
N GLN A 91 7.74 9.32 -5.40
CA GLN A 91 8.81 8.71 -4.62
C GLN A 91 9.66 7.77 -5.47
N TYR A 92 9.03 6.78 -6.13
CA TYR A 92 9.74 5.83 -6.99
C TYR A 92 10.43 6.49 -8.19
N LEU A 93 9.90 7.62 -8.68
CA LEU A 93 10.50 8.40 -9.77
C LEU A 93 11.54 9.43 -9.29
N GLY A 94 11.91 9.43 -8.00
CA GLY A 94 12.92 10.33 -7.43
C GLY A 94 12.50 11.81 -7.49
N LYS A 95 11.21 12.11 -7.45
CA LYS A 95 10.69 13.48 -7.59
C LYS A 95 10.66 14.20 -6.24
N ARG A 96 10.85 15.52 -6.29
CA ARG A 96 10.74 16.42 -5.12
C ARG A 96 9.37 16.36 -4.43
N THR A 97 8.32 15.96 -5.15
CA THR A 97 6.95 15.82 -4.63
C THR A 97 6.68 14.46 -3.98
N GLY A 98 7.66 13.55 -3.91
CA GLY A 98 7.57 12.34 -3.09
C GLY A 98 7.84 12.65 -1.61
N PRO A 99 7.46 11.77 -0.67
CA PRO A 99 7.61 12.00 0.77
C PRO A 99 9.04 12.32 1.21
N THR A 100 10.04 11.70 0.57
CA THR A 100 11.46 11.93 0.87
C THR A 100 12.10 13.03 0.02
N LYS A 101 11.31 13.68 -0.84
CA LYS A 101 11.73 14.74 -1.76
C LYS A 101 12.82 14.27 -2.74
N GLY A 102 12.77 13.01 -3.15
CA GLY A 102 13.71 12.40 -4.09
C GLY A 102 15.09 12.12 -3.49
N LYS A 103 15.18 11.99 -2.17
CA LYS A 103 16.43 11.68 -1.45
C LYS A 103 16.55 10.21 -1.06
N ASP A 104 15.46 9.48 -1.15
CA ASP A 104 15.45 8.03 -1.01
C ASP A 104 15.89 7.39 -2.32
N GLY A 105 16.68 6.33 -2.21
CA GLY A 105 17.33 5.64 -3.32
C GLY A 105 18.30 4.60 -2.80
#